data_AF-A0A6P1FTS5-F1
#
_entry.id   AF-A0A6P1FTS5-F1
#
_cell.length_a   1.000
_cell.length_b   1.000
_cell.length_c   1.000
_cell.angle_alpha   90.00
_cell.angle_beta   90.00
_cell.angle_gamma   90.00
#
_symmetry.space_group_name_H-M   'P 1'
#
loop_
_entity.id
_entity.type
_entity.pdbx_description
1 polymer ?
#
loop_
_entity_poly.entity_id
_entity_poly.type
_entity_poly.pdbx_seq_one_letter_code
_entity_poly.pdbx_strand_id
1 'polypeptide(L)' 'MTILDGLLARLDEEGARDGLPPGAVEAARLALARARDAHDPEERAAALAPLARQISDSWPHASTLGRDVLGYVQGLRR' A
#
# COMPACT_ATOMS: atom_id res chain seq x y z
N MET A 1 13.97 3.75 -9.58
CA MET A 1 13.19 3.16 -8.48
C MET A 1 11.95 4.00 -8.29
N THR A 2 10.77 3.42 -8.45
CA THR A 2 9.48 4.14 -8.33
C THR A 2 9.06 4.27 -6.86
N ILE A 3 8.07 5.13 -6.57
CA ILE A 3 7.48 5.21 -5.22
C ILE A 3 6.96 3.84 -4.77
N LEU A 4 6.32 3.10 -5.69
CA LEU A 4 5.78 1.77 -5.42
C LEU A 4 6.87 0.73 -5.11
N ASP A 5 8.03 0.80 -5.78
CA ASP A 5 9.18 -0.05 -5.44
C ASP A 5 9.69 0.23 -4.02
N GLY A 6 9.71 1.50 -3.61
CA GLY A 6 10.09 1.90 -2.25
C GLY A 6 9.11 1.39 -1.19
N LEU A 7 7.80 1.45 -1.48
CA LEU A 7 6.75 0.91 -0.60
C LEU A 7 6.84 -0.62 -0.49
N LEU A 8 7.08 -1.32 -1.60
CA LEU A 8 7.27 -2.77 -1.62
C LEU A 8 8.48 -3.21 -0.80
N ALA A 9 9.61 -2.51 -0.92
CA ALA A 9 10.84 -2.85 -0.20
C ALA A 9 10.70 -2.72 1.33
N ARG A 10 9.87 -1.78 1.79
CA ARG A 10 9.67 -1.50 3.22
C ARG A 10 8.56 -2.33 3.85
N LEU A 11 7.72 -2.99 3.03
CA LEU A 11 6.50 -3.63 3.48
C LEU A 11 6.73 -4.74 4.51
N ASP A 12 7.76 -5.57 4.34
CA ASP A 12 8.03 -6.66 5.27
C ASP A 12 8.52 -6.17 6.63
N GLU A 13 9.49 -5.25 6.63
CA GLU A 13 10.05 -4.69 7.86
C GLU A 13 9.04 -3.84 8.62
N GLU A 14 8.31 -2.95 7.92
CA GLU A 14 7.29 -2.12 8.55
C GLU A 14 6.03 -2.88 8.89
N GLY A 15 5.63 -3.87 8.09
CA GLY A 15 4.50 -4.74 8.42
C GLY A 15 4.77 -5.55 9.69
N ALA A 16 5.98 -6.08 9.86
CA ALA A 16 6.38 -6.74 11.09
C ALA A 16 6.44 -5.76 12.29
N ARG A 17 7.00 -4.56 12.08
CA ARG A 17 7.06 -3.50 13.11
C ARG A 17 5.67 -3.04 13.56
N ASP A 18 4.74 -2.93 12.62
CA ASP A 18 3.36 -2.53 12.86
C ASP A 18 2.51 -3.69 13.41
N GLY A 19 3.08 -4.90 13.53
CA GLY A 19 2.37 -6.08 14.04
C GLY A 19 1.23 -6.53 13.11
N LEU A 20 1.36 -6.26 11.81
CA LEU A 20 0.36 -6.67 10.83
C LEU A 20 0.30 -8.20 10.73
N PRO A 21 -0.89 -8.80 10.62
CA PRO A 21 -0.98 -10.23 10.39
C PRO A 21 -0.36 -10.58 9.03
N PRO A 22 0.26 -11.76 8.87
CA PRO A 22 0.92 -12.16 7.62
C PRO A 22 0.01 -12.03 6.38
N GLY A 23 -1.28 -12.34 6.53
CA GLY A 23 -2.25 -12.20 5.44
C GLY A 23 -2.47 -10.75 5.00
N ALA A 24 -2.34 -9.77 5.91
CA ALA A 24 -2.41 -8.35 5.56
C ALA A 24 -1.19 -7.88 4.79
N VAL A 25 0.00 -8.36 5.17
CA VAL A 25 1.27 -8.07 4.48
C VAL A 25 1.22 -8.62 3.06
N GLU A 26 0.79 -9.88 2.88
CA GLU A 26 0.65 -10.47 1.54
C GLU A 26 -0.37 -9.74 0.66
N ALA A 27 -1.53 -9.37 1.23
CA ALA A 27 -2.55 -8.61 0.51
C ALA A 27 -2.01 -7.24 0.04
N ALA A 28 -1.26 -6.57 0.91
CA ALA A 28 -0.61 -5.29 0.59
C ALA A 28 0.46 -5.45 -0.50
N ARG A 29 1.29 -6.51 -0.42
CA ARG A 29 2.31 -6.80 -1.43
C ARG A 29 1.67 -6.98 -2.80
N LEU A 30 0.60 -7.77 -2.87
CA LEU A 30 -0.11 -8.04 -4.12
C LEU A 30 -0.73 -6.78 -4.72
N ALA A 31 -1.34 -5.93 -3.89
CA ALA A 31 -1.93 -4.66 -4.34
C ALA A 31 -0.86 -3.69 -4.86
N LEU A 32 0.26 -3.53 -4.15
CA LEU A 32 1.37 -2.68 -4.55
C LEU A 32 2.05 -3.19 -5.83
N ALA A 33 2.24 -4.51 -5.96
CA ALA A 33 2.79 -5.10 -7.19
C ALA A 33 1.89 -4.87 -8.40
N ARG A 34 0.57 -5.07 -8.26
CA ARG A 34 -0.40 -4.77 -9.32
C ARG A 34 -0.39 -3.31 -9.71
N ALA A 35 -0.32 -2.40 -8.74
CA ALA A 35 -0.22 -0.98 -9.00
C ALA A 35 1.09 -0.61 -9.71
N ARG A 36 2.19 -1.29 -9.39
CA ARG A 36 3.48 -1.06 -10.06
C ARG A 36 3.40 -1.43 -11.53
N ASP A 37 2.72 -2.53 -11.85
CA ASP A 37 2.59 -3.06 -13.20
C ASP A 37 1.51 -2.34 -14.03
N ALA A 38 0.68 -1.49 -13.41
CA ALA A 38 -0.37 -0.71 -14.06
C ALA A 38 0.18 0.44 -14.93
N HIS A 39 -0.48 0.68 -16.06
CA HIS A 39 -0.02 1.58 -17.11
C HIS A 39 -0.48 3.02 -16.95
N ASP A 40 -1.59 3.25 -16.23
CA ASP A 40 -2.14 4.58 -15.99
C ASP A 40 -2.53 4.82 -14.52
N PRO A 41 -2.76 6.09 -14.12
CA PRO A 41 -3.11 6.44 -12.73
C PRO A 41 -4.44 5.86 -12.25
N GLU A 42 -5.42 5.63 -13.12
CA GLU A 42 -6.73 5.12 -12.76
C GLU A 42 -6.65 3.63 -12.43
N GLU A 43 -5.94 2.84 -13.25
CA GLU A 43 -5.61 1.44 -12.97
C GLU A 43 -4.82 1.29 -11.66
N ARG A 44 -3.86 2.18 -11.41
CA ARG A 44 -3.11 2.22 -10.15
C ARG A 44 -4.02 2.49 -8.95
N ALA A 45 -4.90 3.47 -9.06
CA ALA A 45 -5.84 3.81 -7.99
C ALA A 45 -6.82 2.67 -7.74
N ALA A 46 -7.29 1.98 -8.79
CA ALA A 46 -8.16 0.82 -8.68
C ALA A 46 -7.45 -0.37 -8.00
N ALA A 47 -6.19 -0.65 -8.38
CA ALA A 47 -5.38 -1.71 -7.77
C ALA A 47 -5.12 -1.48 -6.27
N LEU A 48 -4.95 -0.21 -5.86
CA LEU A 48 -4.68 0.15 -4.46
C LEU A 48 -5.94 0.41 -3.63
N ALA A 49 -7.12 0.54 -4.23
CA ALA A 49 -8.34 0.85 -3.50
C ALA A 49 -8.68 -0.17 -2.39
N PRO A 50 -8.55 -1.50 -2.60
CA PRO A 50 -8.77 -2.48 -1.53
C PRO A 50 -7.77 -2.32 -0.38
N LEU A 51 -6.50 -2.05 -0.69
CA LEU A 51 -5.46 -1.83 0.32
C LEU A 51 -5.71 -0.54 1.11
N ALA A 52 -6.07 0.56 0.44
CA ALA A 52 -6.39 1.81 1.11
C ALA A 52 -7.55 1.66 2.11
N ARG A 53 -8.57 0.86 1.75
CA ARG A 53 -9.66 0.52 2.66
C ARG A 53 -9.18 -0.31 3.83
N GLN A 54 -8.39 -1.36 3.59
CA GLN A 54 -7.84 -2.20 4.65
C GLN A 54 -6.96 -1.41 5.63
N ILE A 55 -6.14 -0.49 5.13
CA ILE A 55 -5.31 0.40 5.96
C ILE A 55 -6.22 1.23 6.88
N SER A 56 -7.24 1.85 6.30
CA SER A 56 -8.17 2.71 7.05
C SER A 56 -8.96 1.94 8.11
N ASP A 57 -9.34 0.70 7.80
CA ASP A 57 -10.21 -0.12 8.66
C ASP A 57 -9.42 -0.84 9.77
N SER A 58 -8.17 -1.24 9.53
CA SER A 58 -7.50 -2.25 10.36
C SER A 58 -6.04 -2.02 10.68
N TRP A 59 -5.34 -1.14 9.95
CA TRP A 59 -3.92 -0.93 10.23
C TRP A 59 -3.76 -0.02 11.45
N PRO A 60 -2.67 -0.17 12.22
CA PRO A 60 -2.39 0.75 13.31
C PRO A 60 -2.31 2.18 12.80
N HIS A 61 -2.95 3.11 13.51
CA HIS A 61 -2.88 4.54 13.20
C HIS A 61 -1.44 5.07 13.17
N ALA A 62 -0.53 4.44 13.90
CA ALA A 62 0.89 4.79 13.94
C ALA A 62 1.68 4.32 12.71
N SER A 63 1.13 3.44 11.88
CA SER A 63 1.79 2.88 10.69
C SER A 63 2.26 4.00 9.76
N THR A 64 3.57 4.02 9.49
CA THR A 64 4.13 5.00 8.54
C THR A 64 3.82 4.56 7.12
N LEU A 65 4.08 3.29 6.80
CA LEU A 65 3.70 2.67 5.54
C LEU A 65 2.22 2.89 5.18
N GLY A 66 1.30 2.71 6.12
CA GLY A 66 -0.12 2.92 5.89
C GLY A 66 -0.42 4.37 5.45
N ARG A 67 0.20 5.35 6.10
CA ARG A 67 0.05 6.76 5.73
C ARG A 67 0.65 7.06 4.36
N ASP A 68 1.83 6.53 4.06
CA ASP A 68 2.51 6.74 2.77
C ASP A 68 1.70 6.16 1.61
N VAL A 69 1.14 4.94 1.79
CA VAL A 69 0.25 4.32 0.80
C VAL A 69 -1.03 5.16 0.61
N LEU A 70 -1.68 5.58 1.68
CA LEU A 70 -2.89 6.42 1.58
C LEU A 70 -2.60 7.76 0.90
N GLY A 71 -1.47 8.40 1.23
CA GLY A 71 -1.03 9.64 0.59
C GLY A 71 -0.78 9.46 -0.90
N TYR A 72 -0.12 8.36 -1.30
CA TYR A 72 0.08 8.02 -2.71
C TYR A 72 -1.25 7.83 -3.44
N VAL A 73 -2.18 7.05 -2.88
CA VAL A 73 -3.51 6.81 -3.48
C VAL A 73 -4.31 8.11 -3.63
N GLN A 74 -4.26 9.01 -2.65
CA GLN A 74 -4.90 10.31 -2.75
C GLN A 74 -4.26 11.19 -3.83
N GLY A 75 -2.94 11.10 -4.01
CA GLY A 75 -2.21 11.79 -5.06
C GLY A 75 -2.57 11.34 -6.48
N LEU A 76 -2.98 10.08 -6.66
CA LEU A 76 -3.43 9.55 -7.97
C LEU A 76 -4.79 10.09 -8.42
N ARG A 77 -5.61 10.61 -7.49
CA ARG A 77 -6.98 11.07 -7.77
C ARG A 77 -7.08 12.59 -8.01
N ARG A 78 -5.97 13.31 -7.95
CA ARG A 78 -5.88 14.76 -8.23
C ARG A 78 -5.40 14.99 -9.65
#